data_AF-A0A1V5ID24-F1
#
_entry.id   AF-A0A1V5ID24-F1
#
_cell.length_a   1.000
_cell.length_b   1.000
_cell.length_c   1.000
_cell.angle_alpha   90.00
_cell.angle_beta   90.00
_cell.angle_gamma   90.00
#
_symmetry.space_group_name_H-M   'P 1'
#
loop_
_entity.id
_entity.type
_entity.pdbx_description
1 polymer ?
#
loop_
_entity_poly.entity_id
_entity_poly.type
_entity_poly.pdbx_seq_one_letter_code
_entity_poly.pdbx_strand_id
1 'polypeptide(L)'
;MKTLEITWDEKKYRATVECADGPVSVHRNCAFCLHCKGIRIGERLYQSPQESVLRSFSSGGSSDEALMSAAMQFNTLVKDARAIECDDDADSGFKSRYRR
;
A
#
# COMPACT_ATOMS: atom_id res chain seq x y z
N MET A 1 6.76 -10.96 -8.44
CA MET A 1 6.38 -9.55 -8.16
C MET A 1 5.69 -8.99 -9.38
N LYS A 2 4.57 -8.29 -9.19
CA LYS A 2 3.76 -7.68 -10.24
C LYS A 2 3.54 -6.19 -9.97
N THR A 3 3.56 -5.40 -11.04
CA THR A 3 3.21 -3.98 -11.01
C THR A 3 1.72 -3.84 -11.33
N LEU A 4 0.94 -3.27 -10.41
CA LEU A 4 -0.50 -3.05 -10.60
C LEU A 4 -0.75 -1.57 -10.86
N GLU A 5 -1.32 -1.25 -12.03
CA GLU A 5 -1.60 0.14 -12.41
C GLU A 5 -2.72 0.75 -11.56
N ILE A 6 -2.52 2.00 -11.17
CA ILE A 6 -3.51 2.77 -10.41
C ILE A 6 -4.45 3.44 -11.42
N THR A 7 -5.73 3.12 -11.30
CA THR A 7 -6.80 3.86 -11.96
C THR A 7 -7.30 4.95 -11.03
N TRP A 8 -7.30 6.19 -11.53
CA TRP A 8 -7.81 7.35 -10.81
C TRP A 8 -9.21 7.73 -11.28
N ASP A 9 -10.17 7.76 -10.34
CA ASP A 9 -11.45 8.43 -10.50
C ASP A 9 -11.35 9.83 -9.88
N GLU A 10 -11.08 10.84 -10.72
CA GLU A 10 -10.96 12.24 -10.28
C GLU A 10 -12.26 12.78 -9.68
N LYS A 11 -13.42 12.32 -10.17
CA LYS A 11 -14.74 12.80 -9.69
C LYS A 11 -15.01 12.33 -8.27
N LYS A 12 -14.57 11.11 -7.92
CA LYS A 12 -14.75 10.52 -6.59
C LYS A 12 -13.51 10.59 -5.71
N TYR A 13 -12.43 11.20 -6.21
CA TYR A 13 -11.13 11.26 -5.56
C TYR A 13 -10.70 9.86 -5.06
N ARG A 14 -10.74 8.87 -5.96
CA ARG A 14 -10.51 7.47 -5.62
C ARG A 14 -9.45 6.86 -6.52
N ALA A 15 -8.37 6.37 -5.89
CA ALA A 15 -7.37 5.51 -6.51
C ALA A 15 -7.72 4.03 -6.29
N THR A 16 -7.78 3.24 -7.36
CA THR A 16 -8.02 1.79 -7.33
C THR A 16 -6.98 1.02 -8.14
N VAL A 17 -6.79 -0.25 -7.80
CA VAL A 17 -5.96 -1.21 -8.54
C VAL A 17 -6.74 -2.50 -8.74
N GLU A 18 -6.46 -3.21 -9.83
CA GLU A 18 -6.96 -4.56 -10.05
C GLU A 18 -6.21 -5.54 -9.12
N CYS A 19 -6.95 -6.19 -8.23
CA CYS A 19 -6.45 -7.22 -7.33
C CYS A 19 -7.15 -8.56 -7.65
N ALA A 20 -6.65 -9.67 -7.11
CA ALA A 20 -7.29 -10.97 -7.29
C ALA A 20 -8.74 -11.01 -6.76
N ASP A 21 -9.03 -10.22 -5.71
CA ASP A 21 -10.39 -10.05 -5.17
C ASP A 21 -11.25 -9.04 -5.97
N GLY A 22 -10.74 -8.52 -7.08
CA GLY A 22 -11.33 -7.45 -7.88
C GLY A 22 -10.77 -6.06 -7.57
N PRO A 23 -11.44 -4.98 -8.02
CA PRO A 23 -10.94 -3.62 -7.88
C PRO A 23 -10.95 -3.16 -6.41
N VAL A 24 -9.77 -2.90 -5.85
CA VAL A 24 -9.61 -2.47 -4.45
C VAL A 24 -9.08 -1.04 -4.34
N SER A 25 -9.37 -0.38 -3.22
CA SER A 25 -8.87 0.98 -2.98
C SER A 25 -7.38 0.97 -2.59
N VAL A 26 -6.58 1.81 -3.23
CA VAL A 26 -5.15 1.95 -2.87
C VAL A 26 -5.01 2.47 -1.44
N HIS A 27 -5.77 3.50 -1.07
CA HIS A 27 -5.73 4.11 0.25
C HIS A 27 -6.20 3.19 1.38
N ARG A 28 -7.24 2.38 1.15
CA ARG A 28 -7.87 1.56 2.20
C ARG A 28 -7.38 0.12 2.25
N ASN A 29 -6.92 -0.43 1.13
CA ASN A 29 -6.52 -1.83 1.03
C ASN A 29 -5.02 -1.95 0.88
N CYS A 30 -4.41 -1.32 -0.14
CA CYS A 30 -2.99 -1.51 -0.41
C CYS A 30 -2.09 -1.03 0.74
N ALA A 31 -2.42 0.08 1.39
CA ALA A 31 -1.74 0.55 2.60
C ALA A 31 -1.69 -0.49 3.74
N PHE A 32 -2.65 -1.41 3.78
CA PHE A 32 -2.82 -2.40 4.84
C PHE A 32 -2.59 -3.84 4.35
N CYS A 33 -2.29 -4.04 3.07
CA CYS A 33 -2.09 -5.36 2.50
C CYS A 33 -0.64 -5.82 2.72
N LEU A 34 -0.41 -7.04 3.22
CA LEU A 34 0.90 -7.68 3.37
C LEU A 34 1.68 -7.71 2.05
N HIS A 35 0.94 -7.80 0.94
CA HIS A 35 1.53 -7.97 -0.38
C HIS A 35 2.01 -6.68 -1.04
N CYS A 36 1.55 -5.53 -0.54
CA CYS A 36 1.94 -4.24 -1.08
C CYS A 36 3.34 -3.86 -0.60
N LYS A 37 4.33 -3.89 -1.50
CA LYS A 37 5.73 -3.54 -1.20
C LYS A 37 6.04 -2.08 -1.38
N GLY A 38 5.25 -1.36 -2.17
CA GLY A 38 5.49 0.05 -2.38
C GLY A 38 4.67 0.66 -3.49
N ILE A 39 4.96 1.94 -3.72
CA ILE A 39 4.30 2.80 -4.70
C ILE A 39 5.33 3.21 -5.75
N ARG A 40 4.96 3.16 -7.03
CA ARG A 40 5.77 3.71 -8.12
C ARG A 40 5.37 5.13 -8.48
N ILE A 41 6.35 6.02 -8.46
CA ILE A 41 6.23 7.41 -8.92
C ILE A 41 7.30 7.62 -9.99
N GLY A 42 6.87 7.75 -11.25
CA GLY A 42 7.78 7.67 -12.39
C GLY A 42 8.52 6.32 -12.40
N GLU A 43 9.85 6.36 -12.47
CA GLU A 43 10.70 5.17 -12.42
C GLU A 43 11.06 4.73 -11.00
N ARG A 44 10.78 5.57 -9.98
CA ARG A 44 11.19 5.31 -8.60
C ARG A 44 10.16 4.47 -7.85
N LEU A 45 10.66 3.48 -7.11
CA LEU A 45 9.89 2.71 -6.13
C LEU A 45 10.08 3.30 -4.74
N TYR A 46 8.98 3.74 -4.14
CA TYR A 46 8.91 4.13 -2.74
C TYR A 46 8.38 2.95 -1.95
N GLN A 47 9.22 2.38 -1.07
CA GLN A 47 8.80 1.26 -0.22
C GLN A 47 7.61 1.65 0.66
N SER A 48 6.76 0.68 0.98
CA SER A 48 5.61 0.88 1.85
C SER A 48 6.07 1.41 3.23
N PRO A 49 5.68 2.63 3.63
CA PRO A 49 6.04 3.17 4.95
C PRO A 49 5.57 2.28 6.09
N GLN A 50 4.44 1.60 5.90
CA GLN A 50 3.88 0.66 6.86
C GLN A 50 4.79 -0.56 7.07
N GLU A 51 5.54 -0.99 6.04
CA GLU A 51 6.50 -2.09 6.19
C GLU A 51 7.69 -1.66 7.04
N SER A 52 8.20 -0.44 6.82
CA SER A 52 9.29 0.14 7.62
C SER A 52 8.91 0.26 9.10
N VAL A 53 7.71 0.76 9.38
CA VAL A 53 7.21 0.85 10.76
C VAL A 53 7.06 -0.55 11.35
N LEU A 54 6.46 -1.51 10.62
CA LEU A 54 6.33 -2.92 11.04
C LEU A 54 7.67 -3.58 11.42
N ARG A 55 8.73 -3.35 10.65
CA ARG A 55 10.08 -3.87 10.95
C ARG A 55 10.67 -3.25 12.21
N SER A 56 10.33 -2.01 12.54
CA SER A 56 10.75 -1.36 13.79
C SER A 56 9.99 -1.85 15.02
N PHE A 57 8.84 -2.54 14.88
CA PHE A 57 8.10 -3.08 16.05
C PHE A 57 8.83 -4.24 16.74
N SER A 58 9.62 -5.04 16.01
CA SER A 58 10.31 -6.20 16.59
C SER A 58 11.33 -5.81 17.68
N SER A 59 11.61 -4.51 17.87
CA SER A 59 12.50 -3.96 18.88
C SER A 59 11.81 -3.27 20.08
N GLY A 60 10.48 -3.26 20.20
CA GLY A 60 9.84 -2.73 21.43
C GLY A 60 8.58 -1.88 21.28
N GLY A 61 7.75 -2.14 20.26
CA GLY A 61 6.42 -1.52 20.09
C GLY A 61 6.46 -0.25 19.24
N SER A 62 5.59 -0.15 18.22
CA SER A 62 5.26 1.17 17.68
C SER A 62 4.10 1.75 18.45
N SER A 63 4.14 3.06 18.58
CA SER A 63 2.97 3.83 18.95
C SER A 63 2.02 3.96 17.76
N ASP A 64 0.73 4.16 18.05
CA ASP A 64 -0.29 4.43 17.04
C ASP A 64 0.08 5.63 16.15
N GLU A 65 0.85 6.59 16.68
CA GLU A 65 1.36 7.74 15.93
C GLU A 65 2.30 7.34 14.77
N ALA A 66 3.12 6.29 14.95
CA ALA A 66 4.01 5.83 13.88
C ALA A 66 3.21 5.18 12.73
N LEU A 67 2.18 4.40 13.08
CA LEU A 67 1.26 3.82 12.10
C LEU A 67 0.46 4.90 11.37
N MET A 68 -0.03 5.91 12.10
CA MET A 68 -0.73 7.06 11.53
C MET A 68 0.20 7.87 10.59
N SER A 69 1.44 8.09 11.00
CA SER A 69 2.44 8.80 10.19
C SER A 69 2.75 8.04 8.89
N ALA A 70 2.92 6.72 8.97
CA ALA A 70 3.11 5.87 7.81
C ALA A 70 1.91 5.91 6.85
N ALA A 71 0.68 5.89 7.38
CA ALA A 71 -0.54 5.99 6.58
C ALA A 71 -0.63 7.35 5.87
N MET A 72 -0.33 8.45 6.56
CA MET A 72 -0.29 9.79 5.95
C MET A 72 0.77 9.88 4.85
N GLN A 73 1.99 9.39 5.11
CA GLN A 73 3.05 9.37 4.11
C GLN A 73 2.65 8.57 2.87
N PHE A 74 2.06 7.38 3.06
CA PHE A 74 1.56 6.57 1.96
C PHE A 74 0.50 7.33 1.15
N ASN A 75 -0.47 7.96 1.80
CA ASN A 75 -1.52 8.73 1.13
C ASN A 75 -0.96 9.89 0.30
N THR A 76 0.08 10.58 0.80
CA THR A 76 0.78 11.63 0.05
C THR A 76 1.45 11.07 -1.20
N LEU A 77 2.14 9.92 -1.09
CA LEU A 77 2.81 9.29 -2.23
C LEU A 77 1.82 8.82 -3.30
N VAL A 78 0.65 8.33 -2.90
CA VAL A 78 -0.37 7.84 -3.84
C VAL A 78 -0.76 8.94 -4.84
N LYS A 79 -0.85 10.20 -4.41
CA LYS A 79 -1.28 11.33 -5.26
C LYS A 79 -0.52 11.43 -6.59
N ASP A 80 0.78 11.19 -6.57
CA ASP A 80 1.64 11.27 -7.75
C ASP A 80 1.97 9.89 -8.35
N ALA A 81 1.35 8.84 -7.80
CA ALA A 81 1.63 7.47 -8.18
C ALA A 81 0.89 7.02 -9.43
N ARG A 82 1.56 6.16 -10.20
CA ARG A 82 0.97 5.48 -11.37
C ARG A 82 0.70 4.01 -11.15
N ALA A 83 1.43 3.38 -10.22
CA ALA A 83 1.30 1.96 -9.96
C ALA A 83 1.71 1.62 -8.53
N ILE A 84 1.38 0.40 -8.10
CA ILE A 84 1.92 -0.22 -6.88
C ILE A 84 2.74 -1.46 -7.24
N GLU A 85 3.71 -1.78 -6.39
CA GLU A 85 4.43 -3.05 -6.43
C GLU A 85 3.80 -4.05 -5.47
N CYS A 86 3.37 -5.18 -6.02
CA CYS A 86 2.68 -6.25 -5.30
C CYS A 86 3.49 -7.55 -5.41
N ASP A 87 3.68 -8.25 -4.30
CA ASP A 87 4.37 -9.55 -4.27
C ASP A 87 3.43 -10.77 -4.26
N ASP A 88 2.13 -10.55 -4.46
CA ASP A 88 1.12 -11.63 -4.49
C ASP A 88 1.17 -12.40 -5.82
N ASP A 89 2.20 -13.22 -6.01
CA ASP A 89 2.37 -14.03 -7.22
C ASP A 89 1.41 -15.23 -7.28
N ALA A 90 0.74 -15.55 -6.18
CA ALA A 90 -0.22 -16.65 -6.06
C ALA A 90 -1.69 -16.21 -6.20
N ASP A 91 -1.94 -14.94 -6.53
CA ASP A 91 -3.27 -14.34 -6.61
C ASP A 91 -4.14 -14.64 -5.38
N SER A 92 -3.53 -14.56 -4.20
CA SER A 92 -4.17 -14.85 -2.92
C SER A 92 -4.98 -13.68 -2.36
N GLY A 93 -4.98 -12.54 -3.04
CA GLY A 93 -5.84 -11.41 -2.76
C GLY A 93 -5.35 -10.55 -1.59
N PHE A 94 -6.26 -9.76 -1.04
CA PHE A 94 -5.99 -8.90 0.09
C PHE A 94 -5.73 -9.74 1.35
N LYS A 95 -4.53 -9.59 1.91
CA LYS A 95 -4.19 -10.09 3.24
C LYS A 95 -3.76 -8.95 4.12
N SER A 96 -4.44 -8.75 5.25
CA SER A 96 -4.03 -7.72 6.21
C SER A 96 -2.61 -7.99 6.71
N ARG A 97 -1.74 -6.97 6.66
CA ARG A 97 -0.40 -7.02 7.28
C ARG A 97 -0.46 -6.93 8.81
N TYR A 98 -1.58 -6.47 9.36
CA TYR A 98 -1.84 -6.41 10.79
C TYR A 98 -2.68 -7.62 11.18
N ARG A 99 -2.22 -8.42 12.15
CA ARG A 99 -3.08 -9.43 12.78
C ARG A 99 -4.18 -8.69 13.54
N ARG A 100 -5.44 -9.07 13.28
CA ARG A 100 -6.52 -8.82 14.23
C ARG A 100 -6.47 -9.87 15.33
#